data_AF-X1RFE1-F1
#
_entry.id   AF-X1RFE1-F1
#
_cell.length_a   1.000
_cell.length_b   1.000
_cell.length_c   1.000
_cell.angle_alpha   90.00
_cell.angle_beta   90.00
_cell.angle_gamma   90.00
#
_symmetry.space_group_name_H-M   'P 1'
#
loop_
_entity.id
_entity.type
_entity.pdbx_description
1 polymer ?
#
loop_
_entity_poly.entity_id
_entity_poly.type
_entity_poly.pdbx_seq_one_letter_code
_entity_poly.pdbx_strand_id
1 'polypeptide(L)'
;VDPGESVSLDMNVQVEPPGGVAAHTRSIGVYFEIEPNSTGPMRAELGLAIDMEAVRERLGEDVDPERLRWMWWNGSSWVPVDSAIDEDGVLKASTDHFSTWTVAEVEEQPDEPTEPDEPREGAQWYVYVGAALIVVGAIAVFFVVRKRT
;
A
#
# COMPACT_ATOMS: atom_id res chain seq x y z
N VAL A 1 -9.60 -11.76 24.48
CA VAL A 1 -8.68 -12.47 25.39
C VAL A 1 -9.35 -12.55 26.74
N ASP A 2 -9.63 -13.76 27.23
CA ASP A 2 -10.21 -13.92 28.55
C ASP A 2 -9.12 -13.72 29.63
N PRO A 3 -9.43 -13.08 30.77
CA PRO A 3 -8.45 -12.90 31.85
C PRO A 3 -7.93 -14.26 32.34
N GLY A 4 -6.66 -14.55 32.10
CA GLY A 4 -6.00 -15.82 32.49
C GLY A 4 -5.51 -16.67 31.32
N GLU A 5 -5.86 -16.35 30.07
CA GLU A 5 -5.27 -16.98 28.89
C GLU A 5 -3.93 -16.31 28.51
N SER A 6 -2.93 -17.13 28.18
CA SER A 6 -1.65 -16.66 27.64
C SER A 6 -1.79 -16.34 26.15
N VAL A 7 -1.34 -15.15 25.77
CA VAL A 7 -1.23 -14.75 24.36
C VAL A 7 0.13 -15.21 23.82
N SER A 8 0.13 -15.88 22.68
CA SER A 8 1.33 -16.23 21.91
C SER A 8 1.18 -15.84 20.44
N LEU A 9 2.31 -15.55 19.81
CA LEU A 9 2.42 -15.20 18.40
C LEU A 9 3.44 -16.14 17.77
N ASP A 10 3.02 -16.89 16.77
CA ASP A 10 3.90 -17.69 15.94
C ASP A 10 4.31 -16.85 14.72
N MET A 11 5.62 -16.81 14.45
CA MET A 11 6.18 -16.09 13.31
C MET A 11 7.05 -17.06 12.50
N ASN A 12 6.66 -17.29 11.26
CA ASN A 12 7.44 -18.05 10.30
C ASN A 12 8.06 -17.10 9.27
N VAL A 13 9.36 -17.26 8.98
CA VAL A 13 10.11 -16.39 8.08
C VAL A 13 10.69 -17.19 6.94
N GLN A 14 10.46 -16.74 5.71
CA GLN A 14 10.87 -17.45 4.50
C GLN A 14 11.25 -16.51 3.35
N VAL A 15 12.05 -17.02 2.42
CA VAL A 15 12.59 -16.26 1.27
C VAL A 15 11.82 -16.50 -0.04
N GLU A 16 10.77 -17.31 0.02
CA GLU A 16 9.84 -17.58 -1.07
C GLU A 16 8.43 -17.26 -0.59
N PRO A 17 7.53 -16.75 -1.45
CA PRO A 17 6.16 -16.48 -1.04
C PRO A 17 5.46 -17.78 -0.61
N PRO A 18 4.67 -17.77 0.48
CA PRO A 18 3.86 -18.92 0.87
C PRO A 18 2.89 -19.35 -0.25
N GLY A 19 2.42 -20.60 -0.18
CA GLY A 19 1.52 -21.15 -1.20
C GLY A 19 0.26 -20.30 -1.38
N GLY A 20 -0.03 -19.87 -2.61
CA GLY A 20 -1.19 -19.03 -2.92
C GLY A 20 -0.99 -17.53 -2.69
N VAL A 21 0.20 -17.11 -2.29
CA VAL A 21 0.60 -15.69 -2.19
C VAL A 21 1.42 -15.31 -3.43
N ALA A 22 1.06 -14.21 -4.08
CA ALA A 22 1.84 -13.70 -5.20
C ALA A 22 3.08 -12.95 -4.70
N ALA A 23 4.24 -13.11 -5.35
CA ALA A 23 5.41 -12.29 -5.02
C ALA A 23 5.18 -10.82 -5.42
N HIS A 24 5.64 -9.88 -4.59
CA HIS A 24 5.68 -8.47 -4.97
C HIS A 24 7.00 -8.16 -5.70
N THR A 25 6.94 -7.51 -6.87
CA THR A 25 8.10 -7.29 -7.76
C THR A 25 9.25 -6.53 -7.10
N ARG A 26 8.93 -5.53 -6.27
CA ARG A 26 9.90 -4.74 -5.50
C ARG A 26 9.97 -5.11 -4.01
N SER A 27 9.65 -6.37 -3.68
CA SER A 27 9.87 -6.90 -2.33
C SER A 27 11.36 -7.16 -2.10
N ILE A 28 11.81 -6.98 -0.86
CA ILE A 28 13.15 -7.40 -0.41
C ILE A 28 13.30 -8.94 -0.39
N GLY A 29 12.25 -9.69 -0.73
CA GLY A 29 12.27 -11.14 -0.89
C GLY A 29 12.20 -11.89 0.44
N VAL A 30 11.67 -11.27 1.49
CA VAL A 30 11.41 -11.88 2.79
C VAL A 30 9.91 -11.81 3.08
N TYR A 31 9.36 -12.93 3.53
CA TYR A 31 7.95 -13.09 3.87
C TYR A 31 7.83 -13.56 5.31
N PHE A 32 6.88 -12.97 6.03
CA PHE A 32 6.59 -13.27 7.42
C PHE A 32 5.15 -13.77 7.52
N GLU A 33 4.94 -14.98 7.99
CA GLU A 33 3.60 -15.45 8.36
C GLU A 33 3.45 -15.26 9.86
N ILE A 34 2.47 -14.46 10.25
CA ILE A 34 2.25 -14.06 11.63
C ILE A 34 0.88 -14.57 12.05
N GLU A 35 0.84 -15.47 13.04
CA GLU A 35 -0.39 -16.12 13.50
C GLU A 35 -0.53 -16.00 15.03
N PRO A 36 -1.59 -15.36 15.55
CA PRO A 36 -1.85 -15.34 16.98
C PRO A 36 -2.58 -16.60 17.40
N ASN A 37 -2.37 -17.03 18.64
CA ASN A 37 -3.14 -18.12 19.25
C ASN A 37 -4.57 -17.73 19.69
N SER A 38 -4.99 -16.49 19.43
CA SER A 38 -6.27 -15.93 19.84
C SER A 38 -6.97 -15.23 18.69
N THR A 39 -8.29 -15.34 18.64
CA THR A 39 -9.15 -14.62 17.69
C THR A 39 -9.69 -13.30 18.24
N GLY A 40 -9.30 -12.93 19.47
CA GLY A 40 -9.67 -11.66 20.07
C GLY A 40 -9.00 -10.47 19.36
N PRO A 41 -9.50 -9.24 19.55
CA PRO A 41 -8.85 -8.05 19.01
C PRO A 41 -7.46 -7.90 19.63
N MET A 42 -6.45 -7.80 18.78
CA MET A 42 -5.05 -7.66 19.17
C MET A 42 -4.41 -6.55 18.35
N ARG A 43 -3.52 -5.79 18.99
CA ARG A 43 -2.68 -4.80 18.32
C ARG A 43 -1.22 -5.12 18.61
N ALA A 44 -0.40 -5.01 17.58
CA ALA A 44 1.03 -5.24 17.63
C ALA A 44 1.78 -4.14 16.88
N GLU A 45 3.07 -4.01 17.19
CA GLU A 45 4.01 -3.21 16.41
C GLU A 45 5.00 -4.19 15.75
N LEU A 46 5.13 -4.07 14.43
CA LEU A 46 6.14 -4.79 13.65
C LEU A 46 7.38 -3.92 13.54
N GLY A 47 8.55 -4.54 13.68
CA GLY A 47 9.84 -3.87 13.51
C GLY A 47 10.81 -4.78 12.76
N LEU A 48 11.40 -4.27 11.68
CA LEU A 48 12.46 -4.95 10.94
C LEU A 48 13.66 -4.01 10.80
N ALA A 49 14.82 -4.43 11.31
CA ALA A 49 16.07 -3.73 11.06
C ALA A 49 16.39 -3.81 9.56
N ILE A 50 16.57 -2.66 8.91
CA ILE A 50 16.84 -2.57 7.48
C ILE A 50 18.33 -2.29 7.27
N ASP A 51 18.99 -3.20 6.56
CA ASP A 51 20.31 -2.96 5.99
C ASP A 51 20.13 -2.50 4.52
N MET A 52 20.31 -1.20 4.28
CA MET A 52 20.10 -0.60 2.95
C MET A 52 21.11 -1.11 1.91
N GLU A 53 22.30 -1.55 2.31
CA GLU A 53 23.28 -2.14 1.39
C GLU A 53 22.80 -3.51 0.93
N ALA A 54 22.33 -4.35 1.86
CA ALA A 54 21.74 -5.65 1.54
C ALA A 54 20.48 -5.52 0.68
N VAL A 55 19.62 -4.52 0.95
CA VAL A 55 18.42 -4.23 0.14
C VAL A 55 18.82 -3.86 -1.30
N ARG A 56 19.81 -2.99 -1.47
CA ARG A 56 20.34 -2.61 -2.79
C ARG A 56 20.90 -3.80 -3.54
N GLU A 57 21.72 -4.64 -2.90
CA GLU A 57 22.27 -5.85 -3.52
C GLU A 57 21.15 -6.80 -3.99
N ARG A 58 20.09 -6.91 -3.18
CA ARG A 58 18.96 -7.79 -3.45
C ARG A 58 18.08 -7.35 -4.61
N LEU A 59 17.85 -6.04 -4.74
CA LEU A 59 17.00 -5.44 -5.77
C LEU A 59 17.79 -5.02 -7.02
N GLY A 60 19.11 -4.88 -6.90
CA GLY A 60 19.99 -4.46 -8.00
C GLY A 60 19.92 -2.98 -8.34
N GLU A 61 19.18 -2.20 -7.55
CA GLU A 61 18.99 -0.75 -7.70
C GLU A 61 18.99 -0.05 -6.34
N ASP A 62 19.26 1.25 -6.34
CA ASP A 62 19.11 2.08 -5.14
C ASP A 62 17.62 2.20 -4.79
N VAL A 63 17.29 1.93 -3.53
CA VAL A 63 15.93 2.05 -3.00
C VAL A 63 15.82 3.30 -2.15
N ASP A 64 14.72 4.01 -2.32
CA ASP A 64 14.38 5.13 -1.43
C ASP A 64 13.86 4.60 -0.08
N PRO A 65 14.55 4.87 1.04
CA PRO A 65 14.09 4.46 2.37
C PRO A 65 12.70 4.98 2.71
N GLU A 66 12.30 6.15 2.19
CA GLU A 66 10.98 6.75 2.45
C GLU A 66 9.84 5.99 1.75
N ARG A 67 10.18 5.17 0.76
CA ARG A 67 9.25 4.34 -0.03
C ARG A 67 9.14 2.91 0.45
N LEU A 68 10.00 2.48 1.37
CA LEU A 68 9.89 1.17 1.99
C LEU A 68 8.67 1.11 2.91
N ARG A 69 7.78 0.15 2.64
CA ARG A 69 6.57 -0.07 3.43
C ARG A 69 6.47 -1.53 3.84
N TRP A 70 5.95 -1.74 5.05
CA TRP A 70 5.33 -3.01 5.39
C TRP A 70 4.07 -3.21 4.54
N MET A 71 3.87 -4.43 4.08
CA MET A 71 2.68 -4.81 3.33
C MET A 71 2.16 -6.14 3.86
N TRP A 72 0.84 -6.27 3.92
CA TRP A 72 0.19 -7.54 4.24
C TRP A 72 -0.61 -8.07 3.05
N TRP A 73 -0.74 -9.38 2.98
CA TRP A 73 -1.51 -10.05 1.94
C TRP A 73 -2.98 -10.15 2.34
N ASN A 74 -3.87 -9.55 1.56
CA ASN A 74 -5.31 -9.59 1.83
C ASN A 74 -6.04 -10.81 1.23
N GLY A 75 -5.30 -11.78 0.68
CA GLY A 75 -5.85 -12.91 -0.06
C GLY A 75 -5.86 -12.72 -1.58
N SER A 76 -5.64 -11.49 -2.06
CA SER A 76 -5.68 -11.14 -3.49
C SER A 76 -4.58 -10.17 -3.94
N SER A 77 -4.17 -9.25 -3.06
CA SER A 77 -3.17 -8.23 -3.33
C SER A 77 -2.39 -7.87 -2.07
N TRP A 78 -1.20 -7.29 -2.27
CA TRP A 78 -0.43 -6.68 -1.20
C TRP A 78 -1.02 -5.31 -0.85
N VAL A 79 -1.30 -5.08 0.43
CA VAL A 79 -1.82 -3.82 0.95
C VAL A 79 -0.72 -3.14 1.74
N PRO A 80 -0.24 -1.95 1.32
CA PRO A 80 0.74 -1.20 2.08
C PRO A 80 0.14 -0.66 3.38
N VAL A 81 0.97 -0.58 4.41
CA VAL A 81 0.63 0.02 5.70
C VAL A 81 1.56 1.18 5.95
N ASP A 82 1.05 2.20 6.64
CA ASP A 82 1.87 3.31 7.09
C ASP A 82 3.06 2.79 7.90
N SER A 83 4.25 3.07 7.38
CA SER A 83 5.51 2.52 7.90
C SER A 83 6.59 3.56 7.78
N ALA A 84 7.44 3.67 8.81
CA ALA A 84 8.57 4.58 8.79
C ALA A 84 9.81 3.89 9.37
N ILE A 85 10.97 4.22 8.81
CA ILE A 85 12.25 3.86 9.39
C ILE A 85 12.54 4.85 10.51
N ASP A 86 12.82 4.34 11.71
CA ASP A 86 13.21 5.16 12.85
C ASP A 86 14.71 5.52 12.85
N GLU A 87 15.14 6.26 13.87
CA GLU A 87 16.52 6.71 14.03
C GLU A 87 17.53 5.55 14.16
N ASP A 88 17.07 4.36 14.54
CA ASP A 88 17.88 3.15 14.71
C ASP A 88 17.93 2.29 13.44
N GLY A 89 17.30 2.74 12.34
CA GLY A 89 17.25 2.00 11.08
C GLY A 89 16.21 0.87 11.08
N VAL A 90 15.23 0.91 11.96
CA VAL A 90 14.17 -0.10 12.05
C VAL A 90 12.92 0.40 11.35
N LEU A 91 12.46 -0.33 10.33
CA LEU A 91 11.17 -0.10 9.68
C LEU A 91 10.04 -0.57 10.59
N LYS A 92 9.24 0.37 11.09
CA LYS A 92 8.15 0.13 12.02
C LYS A 92 6.78 0.28 11.38
N ALA A 93 5.81 -0.53 11.80
CA ALA A 93 4.39 -0.39 11.48
C ALA A 93 3.51 -0.89 12.62
N SER A 94 2.40 -0.20 12.87
CA SER A 94 1.34 -0.71 13.76
C SER A 94 0.37 -1.59 12.98
N THR A 95 -0.10 -2.68 13.59
CA THR A 95 -1.04 -3.59 12.94
C THR A 95 -2.02 -4.25 13.92
N ASP A 96 -3.23 -4.51 13.46
CA ASP A 96 -4.19 -5.45 14.01
C ASP A 96 -4.48 -6.64 13.06
N HIS A 97 -3.74 -6.70 11.94
CA HIS A 97 -3.80 -7.74 10.94
C HIS A 97 -2.67 -8.76 11.17
N PHE A 98 -3.04 -10.03 11.24
CA PHE A 98 -2.11 -11.15 11.39
C PHE A 98 -2.34 -12.12 10.23
N SER A 99 -1.36 -12.20 9.34
CA SER A 99 -1.43 -12.89 8.05
C SER A 99 -0.02 -13.05 7.49
N THR A 100 0.10 -13.19 6.17
CA THR A 100 1.39 -13.03 5.47
C THR A 100 1.74 -11.55 5.29
N TRP A 101 3.00 -11.20 5.56
CA TRP A 101 3.58 -9.88 5.44
C TRP A 101 4.86 -9.91 4.61
N THR A 102 5.22 -8.77 4.02
CA THR A 102 6.52 -8.54 3.38
C THR A 102 6.90 -7.06 3.52
N VAL A 103 8.13 -6.73 3.14
CA VAL A 103 8.58 -5.36 2.97
C VAL A 103 8.90 -5.15 1.51
N ALA A 104 8.39 -4.05 0.95
CA ALA A 104 8.62 -3.69 -0.44
C ALA A 104 8.72 -2.18 -0.61
N GLU A 105 9.39 -1.78 -1.67
CA GLU A 105 9.32 -0.41 -2.16
C GLU A 105 7.98 -0.19 -2.86
N VAL A 106 7.26 0.84 -2.44
CA VAL A 106 6.00 1.27 -3.04
C VAL A 106 6.27 2.58 -3.76
N GLU A 107 5.99 2.61 -5.06
CA GLU A 107 6.00 3.88 -5.79
C GLU A 107 4.92 4.78 -5.18
N GLU A 108 5.29 6.02 -4.84
CA GLU A 108 4.31 7.03 -4.43
C GLU A 108 3.28 7.16 -5.55
N GLN A 109 2.10 6.58 -5.35
CA GLN A 109 0.95 7.00 -6.12
C GLN A 109 0.73 8.47 -5.75
N PRO A 110 0.70 9.40 -6.72
CA PRO A 110 0.40 10.79 -6.42
C PRO A 110 -0.89 10.80 -5.62
N ASP A 111 -0.88 11.45 -4.45
CA ASP A 111 -2.06 11.62 -3.62
C ASP A 111 -3.22 11.99 -4.54
N GLU A 112 -4.19 11.08 -4.72
CA GLU A 112 -5.46 11.51 -5.28
C GLU A 112 -5.94 12.62 -4.34
N PRO A 113 -6.18 13.84 -4.86
CA PRO A 113 -6.62 14.94 -4.01
C PRO A 113 -7.81 14.43 -3.21
N THR A 114 -7.69 14.36 -1.89
CA THR A 114 -8.83 14.08 -1.03
C THR A 114 -9.84 15.16 -1.37
N GLU A 115 -10.90 14.80 -2.11
CA GLU A 115 -12.00 15.71 -2.36
C GLU A 115 -12.45 16.21 -0.99
N PRO A 116 -12.44 17.53 -0.74
CA PRO A 116 -12.99 18.07 0.48
C PRO A 116 -14.41 17.52 0.63
N ASP A 117 -14.76 17.03 1.81
CA ASP A 117 -16.11 16.56 2.13
C ASP A 117 -17.07 17.75 2.01
N GLU A 118 -17.54 18.04 0.79
CA GLU A 118 -18.54 19.08 0.55
C GLU A 118 -19.91 18.57 1.02
N PRO A 119 -20.70 19.39 1.74
CA PRO A 119 -22.03 19.01 2.18
C PRO A 119 -22.90 18.63 0.98
N ARG A 120 -23.48 17.42 1.01
CA ARG A 120 -24.38 16.93 -0.03
C ARG A 120 -25.64 17.79 -0.12
N GLU A 121 -25.66 18.77 -1.00
CA GLU A 121 -26.87 19.22 -1.69
C GLU A 121 -26.56 19.63 -3.13
N GLY A 122 -26.88 18.73 -4.06
CA GLY A 122 -27.23 19.07 -5.44
C GLY A 122 -26.13 19.63 -6.32
N ALA A 123 -25.25 18.79 -6.86
CA ALA A 123 -24.50 19.12 -8.06
C ALA A 123 -24.17 17.87 -8.88
N GLN A 124 -24.66 17.81 -10.11
CA GLN A 124 -24.18 16.89 -11.13
C GLN A 124 -22.82 17.38 -11.64
N TRP A 125 -21.82 16.50 -11.76
CA TRP A 125 -20.91 16.47 -12.91
C TRP A 125 -20.09 15.17 -12.95
N TYR A 126 -19.88 14.70 -14.18
CA TYR A 126 -19.04 13.57 -14.56
C TYR A 126 -17.56 13.87 -14.32
N VAL A 127 -16.81 12.89 -13.82
CA VAL A 127 -15.35 12.83 -14.04
C VAL A 127 -14.94 11.40 -14.40
N TYR A 128 -14.37 11.26 -15.59
CA TYR A 128 -13.60 10.11 -16.03
C TYR A 128 -12.11 10.42 -15.80
N VAL A 129 -11.38 9.56 -15.08
CA VAL A 129 -9.91 9.40 -15.16
C VAL A 129 -9.60 7.95 -14.76
N GLY A 130 -8.93 7.08 -15.52
CA GLY A 130 -8.63 7.06 -16.94
C GLY A 130 -8.50 5.60 -17.38
N ALA A 131 -9.34 5.20 -18.33
CA ALA A 131 -8.95 4.22 -19.34
C ALA A 131 -8.92 5.00 -20.64
N ALA A 132 -7.76 5.02 -21.31
CA ALA A 132 -7.61 5.66 -22.59
C ALA A 132 -8.68 5.16 -23.57
N LEU A 133 -9.66 6.01 -23.90
CA LEU A 133 -10.44 5.91 -25.12
C LEU A 133 -10.57 7.29 -25.74
N ILE A 134 -9.74 7.52 -26.75
CA ILE A 134 -9.86 8.60 -27.71
C ILE A 134 -11.20 8.43 -28.44
N VAL A 135 -12.15 9.36 -28.26
CA VAL A 135 -13.25 9.55 -29.21
C VAL A 135 -13.51 11.05 -29.44
N VAL A 136 -12.87 11.55 -30.50
CA VAL A 136 -13.35 12.52 -31.51
C VAL A 136 -14.03 13.80 -31.02
N GLY A 137 -13.29 14.91 -31.16
CA GLY A 137 -13.85 16.25 -31.12
C GLY A 137 -14.72 16.57 -32.35
N ALA A 138 -15.87 17.18 -32.08
CA ALA A 138 -16.55 18.08 -33.02
C ALA A 138 -17.10 19.25 -32.20
N ILE A 139 -16.26 20.28 -32.08
CA ILE A 139 -16.51 21.53 -31.39
C ILE A 139 -17.68 22.26 -32.09
N ALA A 140 -18.84 22.30 -31.43
CA ALA A 140 -19.93 23.21 -31.75
C ALA A 140 -19.60 24.62 -31.21
N VAL A 141 -18.58 25.28 -31.76
CA VAL A 141 -18.20 26.67 -31.40
C VAL A 141 -17.85 27.48 -32.66
N PHE A 142 -18.71 27.40 -33.68
CA PHE A 142 -18.66 28.35 -34.81
C PHE A 142 -19.90 29.28 -34.84
N PHE A 143 -20.53 29.55 -33.69
CA PHE A 143 -21.73 30.41 -33.66
C PHE A 143 -21.58 31.76 -32.98
N VAL A 144 -20.38 32.22 -32.60
CA VAL A 144 -20.24 33.54 -31.98
C VAL A 144 -19.02 34.32 -32.48
N VAL A 145 -18.76 34.34 -33.78
CA VAL A 145 -18.13 35.52 -34.39
C VAL A 145 -18.77 35.78 -35.75
N ARG A 146 -19.34 36.98 -35.90
CA ARG A 146 -19.78 37.62 -37.15
C ARG A 146 -21.24 37.48 -37.57
N LYS A 147 -22.14 38.03 -36.74
CA LYS A 147 -23.26 38.82 -37.24
C LYS A 147 -22.83 40.29 -37.23
N ARG A 148 -22.35 40.81 -38.37
CA ARG A 148 -22.44 42.23 -38.81
C ARG A 148 -21.78 42.40 -40.18
N THR A 149 -22.58 42.93 -41.11
CA THR A 149 -22.33 43.33 -42.51
C THR A 149 -22.55 42.24 -43.55
#